data_AF-T2J1N4-F1
#
_entry.id   AF-T2J1N4-F1
#
_cell.length_a   1.000
_cell.length_b   1.000
_cell.length_c   1.000
_cell.angle_alpha   90.00
_cell.angle_beta   90.00
_cell.angle_gamma   90.00
#
_symmetry.space_group_name_H-M   'P 1'
#
loop_
_entity.id
_entity.type
_entity.pdbx_description
1 polymer ?
#
loop_
_entity_poly.entity_id
_entity_poly.type
_entity_poly.pdbx_seq_one_letter_code
_entity_poly.pdbx_strand_id
1 'polypeptide(L)' 'MIKPVILCVDDEKVILDSLKIQLKKEFQDTYLYEAAESADEALEIIE' A
#
# COMPACT_ATOMS: atom_id res chain seq x y z
N MET A 1 -0.67 -17.82 8.98
CA MET A 1 -1.66 -17.43 7.95
C MET A 1 -1.07 -16.31 7.13
N ILE A 2 -1.28 -16.31 5.82
CA ILE A 2 -0.84 -15.23 4.93
C ILE A 2 -1.78 -14.04 5.18
N LYS A 3 -1.24 -12.89 5.58
CA LYS A 3 -2.04 -11.67 5.73
C LYS A 3 -2.32 -11.09 4.33
N PRO A 4 -3.56 -10.67 4.02
CA PRO A 4 -3.83 -9.96 2.79
C PRO A 4 -3.05 -8.64 2.73
N VAL A 5 -2.73 -8.19 1.51
CA VAL A 5 -1.94 -6.98 1.25
C VAL A 5 -2.84 -5.93 0.61
N ILE A 6 -2.72 -4.68 1.06
CA ILE A 6 -3.26 -3.51 0.38
C ILE A 6 -2.07 -2.80 -0.27
N LEU A 7 -2.06 -2.76 -1.61
CA LEU A 7 -1.06 -2.04 -2.41
C LEU A 7 -1.70 -0.73 -2.89
N CYS A 8 -1.14 0.40 -2.48
CA CYS A 8 -1.53 1.72 -2.97
C CYS A 8 -0.61 2.14 -4.13
N VAL A 9 -1.18 2.66 -5.22
CA VAL A 9 -0.41 3.12 -6.39
C VAL A 9 -0.87 4.52 -6.76
N ASP A 10 0.04 5.48 -6.71
CA ASP A 10 -0.21 6.91 -6.96
C ASP A 10 1.14 7.60 -7.21
N ASP A 11 1.22 8.54 -8.17
CA ASP A 11 2.47 9.23 -8.52
C ASP A 11 2.89 10.30 -7.50
N GLU A 12 2.03 10.60 -6.52
CA GLU A 12 2.31 11.54 -5.44
C GLU A 12 2.60 10.83 -4.11
N LYS A 13 3.87 10.84 -3.68
CA LYS A 13 4.29 10.26 -2.40
C LYS A 13 3.46 10.71 -1.19
N VAL A 14 3.06 11.98 -1.15
CA VAL A 14 2.28 12.54 -0.04
C VAL A 14 0.90 11.88 0.07
N ILE A 15 0.30 11.49 -1.06
CA ILE A 15 -0.97 10.78 -1.11
C ILE A 15 -0.79 9.36 -0.59
N LEU A 16 0.26 8.66 -1.03
CA LEU A 16 0.59 7.31 -0.54
C LEU A 16 0.82 7.29 0.97
N ASP A 17 1.61 8.22 1.50
CA ASP A 17 1.89 8.31 2.94
C ASP A 17 0.62 8.56 3.75
N SER A 18 -0.24 9.47 3.28
CA SER A 18 -1.54 9.76 3.91
C SER A 18 -2.45 8.52 3.92
N LEU A 19 -2.57 7.82 2.79
CA LEU A 19 -3.34 6.60 2.68
C LEU A 19 -2.82 5.51 3.61
N LYS A 20 -1.50 5.27 3.67
CA LYS A 20 -0.92 4.27 4.58
C LYS A 20 -1.23 4.57 6.04
N ILE A 21 -1.18 5.83 6.47
CA ILE A 21 -1.53 6.23 7.84
C ILE A 21 -3.00 5.94 8.13
N GLN A 22 -3.91 6.33 7.23
CA GLN A 22 -5.35 6.13 7.39
C GLN A 22 -5.71 4.64 7.42
N LEU A 23 -5.18 3.87 6.48
CA LEU A 23 -5.41 2.42 6.38
C LEU A 23 -4.87 1.68 7.60
N LYS A 24 -3.66 2.01 8.06
CA LYS A 24 -3.08 1.40 9.27
C LYS A 24 -3.86 1.75 10.53
N LYS A 25 -4.41 2.96 10.61
CA LYS A 25 -5.26 3.35 11.74
C LYS A 25 -6.56 2.56 11.79
N GLU A 26 -7.18 2.33 10.63
CA GLU A 26 -8.47 1.65 10.52
C GLU A 26 -8.35 0.13 10.64
N PHE A 27 -7.43 -0.47 9.88
CA PHE A 27 -7.34 -1.92 9.75
C PHE A 27 -6.22 -2.56 10.57
N GLN A 28 -5.36 -1.76 11.21
CA GLN A 28 -4.32 -2.20 12.13
C GLN A 28 -3.48 -3.34 11.52
N ASP A 29 -3.36 -4.47 12.22
CA ASP A 29 -2.55 -5.62 11.81
C ASP A 29 -3.31 -6.62 10.93
N THR A 30 -4.51 -6.28 10.46
CA THR A 30 -5.33 -7.15 9.60
C THR A 30 -4.72 -7.31 8.20
N TYR A 31 -4.03 -6.27 7.72
CA TYR A 31 -3.40 -6.23 6.40
C TYR A 31 -1.91 -5.85 6.49
N LEU A 32 -1.17 -6.17 5.44
CA LEU A 32 0.11 -5.52 5.11
C LEU A 32 -0.15 -4.35 4.16
N TYR A 33 0.69 -3.31 4.23
CA TYR A 33 0.49 -2.06 3.48
C TYR A 33 1.72 -1.77 2.62
N GLU A 34 1.56 -1.91 1.32
CA GLU A 34 2.60 -1.61 0.33
C GLU A 34 2.23 -0.35 -0.47
N ALA A 35 3.23 0.27 -1.07
CA ALA A 35 3.03 1.47 -1.88
C ALA A 35 4.01 1.48 -3.07
N ALA A 36 3.54 2.00 -4.20
CA ALA A 36 4.30 2.18 -5.43
C ALA A 36 3.99 3.56 -6.03
N GLU A 37 5.01 4.24 -6.56
CA GLU A 37 4.88 5.56 -7.20
C GLU A 37 4.59 5.44 -8.71
N SER A 38 4.53 4.22 -9.25
CA SER A 38 4.20 3.94 -10.65
C SER A 38 3.55 2.56 -10.84
N ALA A 39 2.95 2.35 -12.01
CA ALA A 39 2.38 1.06 -12.39
C ALA A 39 3.45 -0.04 -12.53
N ASP A 40 4.64 0.30 -13.02
CA ASP A 40 5.74 -0.65 -13.18
C ASP A 40 6.24 -1.15 -11.81
N GLU A 41 6.46 -0.24 -10.86
CA GLU A 41 6.78 -0.60 -9.47
C GLU A 41 5.69 -1.47 -8.83
N ALA A 42 4.42 -1.15 -9.08
CA ALA A 42 3.30 -1.93 -8.55
C ALA A 42 3.28 -3.36 -9.11
N LEU A 43 3.62 -3.53 -10.40
CA LEU A 43 3.72 -4.84 -11.02
C LEU A 43 4.87 -5.66 -10.41
N GLU A 44 6.03 -5.06 -10.16
CA GLU A 44 7.16 -5.73 -9.47
C GLU A 44 6.79 -6.22 -8.06
N ILE A 45 5.84 -5.56 -7.38
CA ILE A 45 5.35 -5.98 -6.05
C ILE A 45 4.36 -7.16 -6.15
N ILE A 46 3.62 -7.27 -7.26
CA ILE A 46 2.61 -8.30 -7.48
C ILE A 46 3.23 -9.59 -8.05
N GLU A 47 4.34 -9.49 -8.77
CA GLU A 47 5.11 -10.60 -9.33
C GLU A 47 5.90 -11.41 -8.29
#